data_AF-A0A7S0LR59-F1
#
_entry.id   AF-A0A7S0LR59-F1
#
_cell.length_a   1.000
_cell.length_b   1.000
_cell.length_c   1.000
_cell.angle_alpha   90.00
_cell.angle_beta   90.00
_cell.angle_gamma   90.00
#
_symmetry.space_group_name_H-M   'P 1'
#
loop_
_entity.id
_entity.type
_entity.pdbx_description
1 polymer ?
#
loop_
_entity_poly.entity_id
_entity_poly.type
_entity_poly.pdbx_seq_one_letter_code
_entity_poly.pdbx_strand_id
1 'polypeptide(L)'
;QQAVSKAHGAMPGAAELSAALSLAQPRGHSTYRTFNMMMFDMAPEVAAIFFQGTNGLTGKEMTAKAGIQALCPGAYIDEAAFTPCGYSMNSVLDAAYSTIHITPEAACSYVSFETNDQLDDYAPLLRRVLSTFRPQRFVLTMFGDDDAIDCLDRLPTSKRQYG
;
A
#
# COMPACT_ATOMS: atom_id res chain seq x y z
N GLN A 1 -27.80 -0.81 54.05
CA GLN A 1 -26.80 -1.34 53.11
C GLN A 1 -27.56 -2.07 52.01
N GLN A 2 -27.73 -1.45 50.84
CA GLN A 2 -28.47 -2.01 49.70
C GLN A 2 -27.45 -2.64 48.74
N ALA A 3 -27.64 -3.92 48.42
CA ALA A 3 -26.77 -4.69 47.55
C ALA A 3 -26.94 -4.26 46.07
N VAL A 4 -25.82 -3.92 45.43
CA VAL A 4 -25.75 -3.68 43.99
C VAL A 4 -25.73 -5.04 43.29
N SER A 5 -26.85 -5.41 42.66
CA SER A 5 -26.92 -6.55 41.74
C SER A 5 -26.21 -6.18 40.44
N LYS A 6 -25.08 -6.84 40.15
CA LYS A 6 -24.43 -6.79 38.84
C LYS A 6 -25.29 -7.55 37.84
N ALA A 7 -25.92 -6.83 36.91
CA ALA A 7 -26.49 -7.44 35.71
C ALA A 7 -25.36 -8.02 34.86
N HIS A 8 -25.18 -9.35 34.89
CA HIS A 8 -24.51 -10.07 33.82
C HIS A 8 -25.47 -10.07 32.64
N GLY A 9 -25.22 -9.24 31.63
CA GLY A 9 -25.90 -9.35 30.35
C GLY A 9 -25.68 -10.76 29.79
N ALA A 10 -26.77 -11.45 29.48
CA ALA A 10 -26.69 -12.77 28.87
C ALA A 10 -25.94 -12.67 27.53
N MET A 11 -25.08 -13.65 27.24
CA MET A 11 -24.45 -13.77 25.93
C MET A 11 -25.55 -13.89 24.86
N PRO A 12 -25.47 -13.11 23.76
CA PRO A 12 -26.50 -13.15 22.74
C PRO A 12 -26.67 -14.56 22.19
N GLY A 13 -27.93 -14.94 21.95
CA GLY A 13 -28.25 -16.25 21.40
C GLY A 13 -27.73 -16.39 19.97
N ALA A 14 -27.54 -17.62 19.50
CA ALA A 14 -27.04 -17.89 18.15
C ALA A 14 -27.87 -17.20 17.04
N ALA A 15 -29.19 -17.02 17.26
CA ALA A 15 -30.07 -16.31 16.34
C ALA A 15 -29.84 -14.78 16.33
N GLU A 16 -29.59 -14.17 17.48
CA GLU A 16 -29.23 -12.75 17.58
C GLU A 16 -27.84 -12.50 16.99
N LEU A 17 -26.90 -13.42 17.23
CA LEU A 17 -25.57 -13.39 16.62
C LEU A 17 -25.68 -13.53 15.10
N SER A 18 -26.50 -14.45 14.60
CA SER A 18 -26.75 -14.62 13.17
C SER A 18 -27.42 -13.40 12.54
N ALA A 19 -28.36 -12.75 13.24
CA ALA A 19 -29.03 -11.54 12.75
C ALA A 19 -28.09 -10.33 12.75
N ALA A 20 -27.25 -10.18 13.78
CA ALA A 20 -26.23 -9.14 13.85
C ALA A 20 -25.15 -9.31 12.77
N LEU A 21 -24.76 -10.57 12.48
CA LEU A 21 -23.84 -10.90 11.38
C LEU A 21 -24.50 -10.69 10.01
N SER A 22 -25.80 -10.93 9.88
CA SER A 22 -26.55 -10.70 8.63
C SER A 22 -26.78 -9.21 8.35
N LEU A 23 -26.94 -8.38 9.38
CA LEU A 23 -26.94 -6.90 9.27
C LEU A 23 -25.57 -6.32 8.91
N ALA A 24 -24.50 -7.11 9.03
CA ALA A 24 -23.14 -6.76 8.64
C ALA A 24 -22.75 -7.30 7.25
N GLN A 25 -23.69 -7.87 6.47
CA GLN A 25 -23.40 -8.16 5.07
C GLN A 25 -23.23 -6.83 4.30
N PRO A 26 -22.08 -6.60 3.64
CA PRO A 26 -21.91 -5.45 2.77
C PRO A 26 -23.04 -5.44 1.73
N ARG A 27 -23.72 -4.30 1.62
CA ARG A 27 -24.72 -4.10 0.56
C ARG A 27 -23.96 -3.81 -0.75
N GLY A 28 -24.07 -4.73 -1.71
CA GLY A 28 -23.60 -4.56 -3.10
C GLY A 28 -22.20 -5.15 -3.37
N HIS A 29 -21.95 -5.48 -4.65
CA HIS A 29 -20.62 -5.87 -5.14
C HIS A 29 -19.59 -4.83 -4.67
N SER A 30 -18.54 -5.28 -3.99
CA SER A 30 -17.42 -4.44 -3.58
C SER A 30 -16.28 -4.63 -4.57
N THR A 31 -15.62 -3.53 -4.93
CA THR A 31 -14.42 -3.53 -5.77
C THR A 31 -13.16 -3.27 -4.94
N TYR A 32 -13.29 -3.30 -3.60
CA TYR A 32 -12.23 -2.94 -2.68
C TYR A 32 -11.09 -3.96 -2.76
N ARG A 33 -9.93 -3.46 -3.18
CA ARG A 33 -8.69 -4.22 -3.30
C ARG A 33 -7.57 -3.43 -2.69
N THR A 34 -6.59 -4.14 -2.15
CA THR A 34 -5.31 -3.58 -1.73
C THR A 34 -4.21 -4.24 -2.52
N PHE A 35 -3.37 -3.43 -3.15
CA PHE A 35 -2.16 -3.83 -3.86
C PHE A 35 -0.96 -3.42 -3.00
N ASN A 36 -0.13 -4.37 -2.60
CA ASN A 36 1.05 -4.12 -1.78
C ASN A 36 2.29 -4.82 -2.35
N MET A 37 3.38 -4.07 -2.45
CA MET A 37 4.69 -4.53 -2.91
C MET A 37 5.73 -4.33 -1.82
N MET A 38 6.45 -5.41 -1.52
CA MET A 38 7.63 -5.40 -0.68
C MET A 38 8.85 -5.64 -1.57
N MET A 39 9.78 -4.72 -1.60
CA MET A 39 10.91 -4.69 -2.53
C MET A 39 12.22 -4.67 -1.77
N PHE A 40 13.19 -5.45 -2.21
CA PHE A 40 14.48 -5.61 -1.52
C PHE A 40 15.62 -5.33 -2.49
N ASP A 41 16.75 -4.91 -1.91
CA ASP A 41 18.00 -4.73 -2.64
C ASP A 41 17.84 -3.71 -3.80
N MET A 42 17.33 -2.52 -3.48
CA MET A 42 17.17 -1.40 -4.42
C MET A 42 18.51 -1.02 -5.05
N ALA A 43 18.49 -0.70 -6.35
CA ALA A 43 19.69 -0.31 -7.08
C ALA A 43 20.44 0.85 -6.37
N PRO A 44 21.77 0.77 -6.17
CA PRO A 44 22.53 1.76 -5.40
C PRO A 44 22.37 3.20 -5.89
N GLU A 45 22.26 3.40 -7.21
CA GLU A 45 22.03 4.73 -7.80
C GLU A 45 20.65 5.32 -7.45
N VAL A 46 19.64 4.47 -7.24
CA VAL A 46 18.31 4.88 -6.78
C VAL A 46 18.35 5.13 -5.27
N ALA A 47 18.99 4.23 -4.50
CA ALA A 47 19.15 4.39 -3.06
C ALA A 47 19.81 5.71 -2.68
N ALA A 48 20.82 6.15 -3.44
CA ALA A 48 21.54 7.41 -3.24
C ALA A 48 20.64 8.67 -3.25
N ILE A 49 19.44 8.60 -3.82
CA ILE A 49 18.45 9.69 -3.77
C ILE A 49 17.98 9.92 -2.33
N PHE A 50 17.84 8.86 -1.54
CA PHE A 50 17.23 8.88 -0.21
C PHE A 50 18.23 9.04 0.94
N PHE A 51 19.48 9.44 0.66
CA PHE A 51 20.49 9.80 1.66
C PHE A 51 20.59 11.31 1.84
N GLN A 52 19.65 11.90 2.58
CA GLN A 52 19.59 13.34 2.85
C GLN A 52 20.90 13.90 3.41
N GLY A 53 21.54 13.18 4.34
CA GLY A 53 22.80 13.60 4.95
C GLY A 53 23.97 13.72 3.97
N THR A 54 23.85 13.09 2.79
CA THR A 54 24.86 13.16 1.72
C THR A 54 24.50 14.19 0.66
N ASN A 55 23.23 14.29 0.28
CA ASN A 55 22.79 15.06 -0.89
C ASN A 55 21.97 16.32 -0.55
N GLY A 56 21.54 16.49 0.70
CA GLY A 56 20.76 17.62 1.18
C GLY A 56 19.32 17.69 0.65
N LEU A 57 18.84 16.67 -0.07
CA LEU A 57 17.53 16.72 -0.72
C LEU A 57 16.40 16.77 0.31
N THR A 58 15.43 17.64 0.05
CA THR A 58 14.14 17.64 0.74
C THR A 58 13.29 16.46 0.30
N GLY A 59 12.23 16.14 1.07
CA GLY A 59 11.25 15.13 0.67
C GLY A 59 10.72 15.38 -0.75
N LYS A 60 10.32 16.62 -1.07
CA LYS A 60 9.82 17.01 -2.39
C LYS A 60 10.79 16.70 -3.51
N GLU A 61 12.06 17.02 -3.30
CA GLU A 61 13.10 16.76 -4.30
C GLU A 61 13.37 15.26 -4.46
N MET A 62 13.31 14.48 -3.37
CA MET A 62 13.38 13.01 -3.45
C MET A 62 12.18 12.44 -4.22
N THR A 63 10.95 12.89 -3.94
CA THR A 63 9.72 12.52 -4.64
C THR A 63 9.86 12.76 -6.15
N ALA A 64 10.30 13.96 -6.54
CA ALA A 64 10.46 14.34 -7.94
C ALA A 64 11.59 13.56 -8.62
N LYS A 65 12.76 13.45 -7.97
CA LYS A 65 13.96 12.82 -8.54
C LYS A 65 13.81 11.31 -8.71
N ALA A 66 13.11 10.64 -7.80
CA ALA A 66 12.79 9.22 -7.93
C ALA A 66 11.64 8.94 -8.90
N GLY A 67 10.85 9.96 -9.28
CA GLY A 67 9.67 9.80 -10.13
C GLY A 67 8.46 9.23 -9.39
N ILE A 68 8.40 9.37 -8.06
CA ILE A 68 7.30 8.87 -7.22
C ILE A 68 5.96 9.52 -7.59
N GLN A 69 5.98 10.80 -7.98
CA GLN A 69 4.80 11.55 -8.45
C GLN A 69 4.08 10.90 -9.66
N ALA A 70 4.78 10.06 -10.44
CA ALA A 70 4.20 9.39 -11.59
C ALA A 70 3.53 8.04 -11.26
N LEU A 71 3.64 7.57 -10.01
CA LEU A 71 3.01 6.32 -9.58
C LEU A 71 1.49 6.48 -9.49
N CYS A 72 1.04 7.59 -8.90
CA CYS A 72 -0.37 8.01 -8.80
C CYS A 72 -0.52 9.46 -9.30
N PRO A 73 -0.61 9.69 -10.63
CA PRO A 73 -0.70 11.03 -11.19
C PRO A 73 -1.91 11.82 -10.66
N GLY A 74 -1.68 13.05 -10.22
CA GLY A 74 -2.73 13.93 -9.69
C GLY A 74 -3.02 13.76 -8.20
N ALA A 75 -2.42 12.77 -7.53
CA ALA A 75 -2.55 12.60 -6.09
C ALA A 75 -1.88 13.74 -5.32
N TYR A 76 -2.47 14.12 -4.20
CA TYR A 76 -1.83 14.98 -3.20
C TYR A 76 -0.82 14.14 -2.44
N ILE A 77 0.44 14.55 -2.41
CA ILE A 77 1.53 13.84 -1.73
C ILE A 77 1.95 14.65 -0.50
N ASP A 78 2.06 13.96 0.64
CA ASP A 78 2.73 14.44 1.85
C ASP A 78 3.96 13.58 2.08
N GLU A 79 5.15 14.20 2.04
CA GLU A 79 6.42 13.49 2.05
C GLU A 79 7.37 13.94 3.17
N ALA A 80 8.16 13.00 3.67
CA ALA A 80 9.17 13.22 4.70
C ALA A 80 10.50 12.58 4.28
N ALA A 81 11.58 13.37 4.36
CA ALA A 81 12.95 12.89 4.28
C ALA A 81 13.54 12.74 5.69
N PHE A 82 14.25 11.64 5.94
CA PHE A 82 14.87 11.37 7.24
C PHE A 82 16.39 11.58 7.20
N THR A 83 16.96 11.96 8.34
CA THR A 83 18.39 12.17 8.53
C THR A 83 19.00 11.00 9.33
N PRO A 84 20.13 10.39 8.89
CA PRO A 84 20.90 10.75 7.70
C PRO A 84 20.31 10.23 6.38
N CYS A 85 19.40 9.27 6.43
CA CYS A 85 18.75 8.71 5.25
C CYS A 85 17.38 8.13 5.59
N GLY A 86 16.62 7.83 4.54
CA GLY A 86 15.26 7.30 4.63
C GLY A 86 14.25 8.27 4.03
N TYR A 87 13.12 7.71 3.60
CA TYR A 87 12.02 8.48 3.03
C TYR A 87 10.67 7.81 3.34
N SER A 88 9.65 8.63 3.53
CA SER A 88 8.26 8.18 3.63
C SER A 88 7.36 9.15 2.89
N MET A 89 6.28 8.65 2.32
CA MET A 89 5.19 9.50 1.86
C MET A 89 3.84 8.80 2.01
N ASN A 90 2.81 9.62 2.12
CA ASN A 90 1.44 9.22 1.89
C ASN A 90 0.89 10.05 0.72
N SER A 91 -0.01 9.47 -0.05
CA SER A 91 -0.77 10.20 -1.04
C SER A 91 -2.24 9.86 -0.99
N VAL A 92 -3.07 10.81 -1.41
CA VAL A 92 -4.51 10.61 -1.58
C VAL A 92 -4.98 11.17 -2.92
N LEU A 93 -5.88 10.42 -3.57
CA LEU A 93 -6.62 10.84 -4.76
C LEU A 93 -8.03 10.26 -4.66
N ASP A 94 -9.03 11.13 -4.52
CA ASP A 94 -10.41 10.74 -4.24
C ASP A 94 -10.54 9.76 -3.06
N ALA A 95 -11.00 8.54 -3.29
CA ALA A 95 -11.11 7.48 -2.28
C ALA A 95 -9.87 6.57 -2.19
N ALA A 96 -8.88 6.79 -3.06
CA ALA A 96 -7.66 6.01 -3.11
C ALA A 96 -6.54 6.66 -2.28
N TYR A 97 -5.76 5.83 -1.58
CA TYR A 97 -4.50 6.21 -0.97
C TYR A 97 -3.35 5.47 -1.62
N SER A 98 -2.14 6.01 -1.49
CA SER A 98 -0.93 5.20 -1.56
C SER A 98 0.06 5.59 -0.47
N THR A 99 0.93 4.68 -0.07
CA THR A 99 1.99 4.96 0.91
C THR A 99 3.28 4.25 0.50
N ILE A 100 4.40 4.92 0.75
CA ILE A 100 5.74 4.42 0.44
C ILE A 100 6.65 4.65 1.64
N HIS A 101 7.41 3.61 2.01
CA HIS A 101 8.47 3.70 3.02
C HIS A 101 9.76 3.12 2.45
N ILE A 102 10.88 3.82 2.64
CA ILE A 102 12.18 3.49 2.04
C ILE A 102 13.26 3.46 3.12
N THR A 103 13.94 2.31 3.19
CA THR A 103 15.19 2.08 3.93
C THR A 103 16.31 1.88 2.90
N PRO A 104 17.13 2.92 2.61
CA PRO A 104 18.07 2.88 1.49
C PRO A 104 19.42 2.21 1.81
N GLU A 105 19.69 1.86 3.07
CA GLU A 105 20.95 1.23 3.47
C GLU A 105 21.18 -0.11 2.78
N ALA A 106 22.36 -0.30 2.18
CA ALA A 106 22.66 -1.49 1.37
C ALA A 106 22.54 -2.82 2.16
N ALA A 107 22.83 -2.81 3.47
CA ALA A 107 22.79 -4.02 4.30
C ALA A 107 21.37 -4.51 4.61
N CYS A 108 20.36 -3.64 4.50
CA CYS A 108 18.97 -3.92 4.85
C CYS A 108 17.99 -3.21 3.90
N SER A 109 18.38 -3.07 2.63
CA SER A 109 17.66 -2.26 1.64
C SER A 109 16.23 -2.77 1.47
N TYR A 110 15.27 -1.86 1.67
CA TYR A 110 13.86 -2.17 1.64
C TYR A 110 13.02 -1.00 1.12
N VAL A 111 12.01 -1.31 0.31
CA VAL A 111 10.95 -0.38 -0.08
C VAL A 111 9.60 -1.08 0.04
N SER A 112 8.63 -0.44 0.69
CA SER A 112 7.22 -0.83 0.60
C SER A 112 6.45 0.16 -0.27
N PHE A 113 5.52 -0.35 -1.08
CA PHE A 113 4.51 0.45 -1.78
C PHE A 113 3.16 -0.21 -1.57
N GLU A 114 2.17 0.54 -1.08
CA GLU A 114 0.81 0.05 -0.88
C GLU A 114 -0.20 1.04 -1.45
N THR A 115 -1.29 0.54 -2.03
CA THR A 115 -2.43 1.36 -2.47
C THR A 115 -3.72 0.56 -2.45
N ASN A 116 -4.85 1.24 -2.27
CA ASN A 116 -6.19 0.71 -2.50
C ASN A 116 -6.83 1.20 -3.81
N ASP A 117 -6.04 1.80 -4.70
CA ASP A 117 -6.52 2.23 -6.02
C ASP A 117 -7.13 1.05 -6.78
N GLN A 118 -8.30 1.24 -7.37
CA GLN A 118 -9.12 0.18 -7.96
C GLN A 118 -8.92 0.15 -9.47
N LEU A 119 -7.76 -0.34 -9.89
CA LEU A 119 -7.39 -0.42 -11.31
C LEU A 119 -7.95 -1.69 -11.96
N ASP A 120 -8.37 -1.59 -13.21
CA ASP A 120 -8.75 -2.75 -14.03
C ASP A 120 -7.53 -3.63 -14.38
N ASP A 121 -6.36 -3.00 -14.59
CA ASP A 121 -5.08 -3.64 -14.84
C ASP A 121 -3.96 -2.99 -14.02
N TYR A 122 -3.41 -3.73 -13.07
CA TYR A 122 -2.28 -3.29 -12.23
C TYR A 122 -0.92 -3.49 -12.90
N ALA A 123 -0.81 -4.20 -14.03
CA ALA A 123 0.48 -4.46 -14.66
C ALA A 123 1.25 -3.17 -15.04
N PRO A 124 0.61 -2.10 -15.56
CA PRO A 124 1.27 -0.82 -15.77
C PRO A 124 1.78 -0.19 -14.46
N LEU A 125 0.99 -0.22 -13.37
CA LEU A 125 1.41 0.30 -12.07
C LEU A 125 2.61 -0.47 -11.54
N LEU A 126 2.53 -1.80 -11.55
CA LEU A 126 3.61 -2.70 -11.16
C LEU A 126 4.91 -2.38 -11.93
N ARG A 127 4.85 -2.23 -13.26
CA ARG A 127 6.03 -1.86 -14.05
C ARG A 127 6.58 -0.48 -13.67
N ARG A 128 5.73 0.51 -13.41
CA ARG A 128 6.17 1.84 -12.95
C ARG A 128 6.88 1.74 -11.60
N VAL A 129 6.29 1.06 -10.61
CA VAL A 129 6.90 0.84 -9.29
C VAL A 129 8.26 0.15 -9.41
N LEU A 130 8.35 -0.92 -10.21
CA LEU A 130 9.61 -1.63 -10.47
C LEU A 130 10.64 -0.74 -11.19
N SER A 131 10.21 0.12 -12.10
CA SER A 131 11.10 1.05 -12.82
C SER A 131 11.60 2.18 -11.92
N THR A 132 10.76 2.64 -10.98
CA THR A 132 11.07 3.66 -9.98
C THR A 132 12.12 3.16 -8.98
N PHE A 133 11.90 1.99 -8.38
CA PHE A 133 12.75 1.50 -7.29
C PHE A 133 13.83 0.52 -7.70
N ARG A 134 13.72 -0.07 -8.90
CA ARG A 134 14.70 -1.02 -9.46
C ARG A 134 15.22 -2.06 -8.43
N PRO A 135 14.33 -2.78 -7.73
CA PRO A 135 14.76 -3.79 -6.78
C PRO A 135 15.29 -5.04 -7.48
N GLN A 136 16.20 -5.78 -6.85
CA GLN A 136 16.62 -7.09 -7.38
C GLN A 136 15.55 -8.17 -7.17
N ARG A 137 14.74 -8.05 -6.12
CA ARG A 137 13.66 -8.98 -5.79
C ARG A 137 12.51 -8.25 -5.12
N PHE A 138 11.30 -8.76 -5.32
CA PHE A 138 10.10 -8.22 -4.70
C PHE A 138 9.08 -9.32 -4.40
N VAL A 139 8.18 -9.03 -3.47
CA VAL A 139 6.97 -9.81 -3.19
C VAL A 139 5.79 -8.91 -3.46
N LEU A 140 4.81 -9.43 -4.19
CA LEU A 140 3.53 -8.77 -4.43
C LEU A 140 2.46 -9.53 -3.66
N THR A 141 1.68 -8.80 -2.87
CA THR A 141 0.47 -9.28 -2.21
C THR A 141 -0.70 -8.44 -2.67
N MET A 142 -1.81 -9.09 -3.01
CA MET A 142 -3.05 -8.42 -3.37
C MET A 142 -4.19 -9.09 -2.61
N PHE A 143 -5.06 -8.29 -2.01
CA PHE A 143 -6.19 -8.76 -1.23
C PHE A 143 -7.44 -8.01 -1.67
N GLY A 144 -8.55 -8.71 -1.76
CA GLY A 144 -9.87 -8.19 -2.09
C GLY A 144 -10.91 -9.27 -1.82
N ASP A 145 -12.17 -8.88 -1.77
CA ASP A 145 -13.27 -9.85 -1.81
C ASP A 145 -13.41 -10.48 -3.21
N ASP A 146 -14.22 -11.54 -3.31
CA ASP A 146 -14.37 -12.31 -4.55
C ASP A 146 -14.81 -11.42 -5.72
N ASP A 147 -15.80 -10.54 -5.51
CA ASP A 147 -16.28 -9.60 -6.53
C ASP A 147 -15.16 -8.71 -7.04
N ALA A 148 -14.35 -8.16 -6.13
CA ALA A 148 -13.27 -7.29 -6.50
C ALA A 148 -12.18 -8.04 -7.30
N ILE A 149 -11.84 -9.27 -6.92
CA ILE A 149 -10.85 -10.07 -7.66
C ILE A 149 -11.38 -10.45 -9.04
N ASP A 150 -12.65 -10.81 -9.15
CA ASP A 150 -13.31 -11.19 -10.41
C ASP A 150 -13.40 -10.02 -11.41
N CYS A 151 -13.39 -8.77 -10.93
CA CYS A 151 -13.32 -7.58 -11.80
C CYS A 151 -11.96 -7.36 -12.47
N LEU A 152 -10.92 -8.16 -12.20
CA LEU A 152 -9.62 -8.00 -12.86
C LEU A 152 -9.61 -8.60 -14.27
N ASP A 153 -9.20 -7.81 -15.25
CA ASP A 153 -8.93 -8.31 -16.61
C ASP A 153 -7.86 -9.41 -16.59
N ARG A 154 -6.86 -9.27 -15.70
CA ARG A 154 -5.78 -10.23 -15.48
C ARG A 154 -5.13 -10.05 -14.13
N LEU A 155 -4.52 -11.12 -13.63
CA LEU A 155 -3.63 -11.01 -12.48
C LEU A 155 -2.38 -10.20 -12.86
N PRO A 156 -1.85 -9.37 -11.94
CA PRO A 156 -0.68 -8.53 -12.21
C PRO A 156 0.53 -9.35 -12.69
N THR A 157 0.68 -10.58 -12.20
CA THR A 157 1.81 -11.47 -12.49
C THR A 157 1.55 -12.46 -13.63
N SER A 158 0.41 -12.39 -14.30
CA SER A 158 0.07 -13.33 -15.40
C SER A 158 1.15 -13.30 -16.49
N LYS A 159 1.72 -14.48 -16.79
CA LYS A 159 2.94 -14.66 -17.60
C LYS A 159 2.77 -14.16 -19.05
N ARG A 160 3.04 -12.87 -19.31
CA ARG A 160 3.65 -12.30 -20.53
C ARG A 160 4.30 -10.96 -20.14
N GLN A 161 5.60 -10.79 -20.37
CA GLN A 161 6.35 -9.50 -20.29
C GLN A 161 6.96 -9.07 -18.94
N TYR A 162 7.79 -9.92 -18.32
CA TYR A 162 8.81 -9.48 -17.34
C TYR A 162 10.25 -9.73 -17.85
N GLY A 163 10.42 -9.78 -19.18
CA GLY A 163 11.71 -9.90 -19.85
C GLY A 163 12.10 -8.59 -20.50
#